data_AF-A0AA90ZPA1-F1
#
_entry.id   AF-A0AA90ZPA1-F1
#
_cell.length_a   1.000
_cell.length_b   1.000
_cell.length_c   1.000
_cell.angle_alpha   90.00
_cell.angle_beta   90.00
_cell.angle_gamma   90.00
#
_symmetry.space_group_name_H-M   'P 1'
#
loop_
_entity.id
_entity.type
_entity.pdbx_description
1 polymer ?
#
loop_
_entity_poly.entity_id
_entity_poly.type
_entity_poly.pdbx_seq_one_letter_code
_entity_poly.pdbx_strand_id
1 'polypeptide(L)'
;MEDNNKANIVFNISGGNNQILPNAIKAEQNFYGDKYIEEMMKAKTKSQEPVLSPETTRLSLYINNVEALAEYVAKLSACTNAKELAQVVMDMVNDTDVKVDQDIMVKQEFIEVLQPLAPQVTTGISNIRKYINEAWYKWK
;
A
#
# COMPACT_ATOMS: atom_id res chain seq x y z
N MET A 1 18.15 -53.46 58.14
CA MET A 1 17.54 -52.76 57.00
C MET A 1 17.95 -51.31 57.14
N GLU A 2 18.79 -50.80 56.24
CA GLU A 2 19.29 -49.43 56.31
C GLU A 2 18.25 -48.47 55.75
N ASP A 3 17.78 -47.55 56.59
CA ASP A 3 16.85 -46.49 56.20
C ASP A 3 17.58 -45.45 55.34
N ASN A 4 17.43 -45.59 54.02
CA ASN A 4 17.89 -44.60 53.04
C ASN A 4 16.96 -43.37 53.06
N ASN A 5 17.12 -42.50 54.06
CA ASN A 5 16.39 -41.23 54.12
C ASN A 5 17.00 -40.24 53.10
N LYS A 6 16.57 -40.32 51.84
CA LYS A 6 16.92 -39.33 50.81
C LYS A 6 16.22 -38.01 51.13
N ALA A 7 16.98 -36.92 51.23
CA ALA A 7 16.44 -35.58 51.43
C ALA A 7 15.41 -35.23 50.34
N ASN A 8 14.20 -34.86 50.75
CA ASN A 8 13.12 -34.45 49.86
C ASN A 8 13.18 -32.93 49.67
N ILE A 9 13.20 -32.45 48.43
CA ILE A 9 13.23 -31.02 48.08
C ILE A 9 12.04 -30.72 47.18
N VAL A 10 11.19 -29.77 47.59
CA VAL A 10 9.96 -29.39 46.89
C VAL A 10 10.12 -28.01 46.25
N PHE A 11 9.88 -27.92 44.94
CA PHE A 11 9.83 -26.68 44.19
C PHE A 11 8.42 -26.42 43.70
N ASN A 12 7.87 -25.23 43.95
CA ASN A 12 6.56 -24.83 43.45
C ASN A 12 6.73 -23.77 42.36
N ILE A 13 6.23 -24.05 41.16
CA ILE A 13 6.36 -23.18 39.99
C ILE A 13 4.96 -22.80 39.50
N SER A 14 4.72 -21.52 39.24
CA SER A 14 3.45 -21.02 38.70
C SER A 14 3.69 -20.24 37.41
N GLY A 15 3.16 -20.76 36.29
CA GLY A 15 3.26 -20.16 34.95
C GLY A 15 4.63 -20.31 34.27
N GLY A 16 4.69 -19.88 33.00
CA GLY A 16 5.91 -19.82 32.18
C GLY A 16 6.30 -21.13 31.48
N ASN A 17 7.42 -21.08 30.74
CA ASN A 17 8.06 -22.24 30.10
C ASN A 17 9.29 -22.65 30.92
N ASN A 18 9.25 -23.80 31.60
CA ASN A 18 10.24 -24.19 32.58
C ASN A 18 10.95 -25.49 32.17
N GLN A 19 12.29 -25.48 32.16
CA GLN A 19 13.12 -26.64 31.86
C GLN A 19 14.00 -26.98 33.06
N ILE A 20 13.88 -28.20 33.60
CA ILE A 20 14.64 -28.68 34.77
C ILE A 20 15.54 -29.83 34.36
N LEU A 21 16.84 -29.68 34.57
CA LEU A 21 17.87 -30.66 34.19
C LEU A 21 18.84 -30.91 35.36
N PRO A 22 18.49 -31.79 36.32
CA PRO A 22 19.19 -31.88 37.61
C PRO A 22 20.67 -32.25 37.55
N ASN A 23 21.10 -32.95 36.49
CA ASN A 23 22.47 -33.47 36.33
C ASN A 23 23.12 -33.08 34.99
N ALA A 24 22.62 -32.05 34.30
CA ALA A 24 23.17 -31.67 32.99
C ALA A 24 24.43 -30.81 33.10
N ILE A 25 25.41 -31.08 32.26
CA ILE A 25 26.65 -30.27 32.14
C ILE A 25 26.45 -29.11 31.15
N LYS A 26 25.50 -29.23 30.21
CA LYS A 26 25.07 -28.15 29.31
C LYS A 26 23.57 -28.26 29.05
N ALA A 27 22.89 -27.12 29.01
CA ALA A 27 21.52 -26.97 28.56
C ALA A 27 21.48 -25.83 27.52
N GLU A 28 20.82 -26.06 26.39
CA GLU A 28 20.67 -25.07 25.33
C GLU A 28 19.21 -25.02 24.90
N GLN A 29 18.58 -23.88 25.11
CA GLN A 29 17.18 -23.64 24.74
C GLN A 29 17.15 -22.62 23.61
N ASN A 30 16.71 -23.05 22.43
CA ASN A 30 16.56 -22.18 21.28
C ASN A 30 15.12 -21.64 21.23
N PHE A 31 14.95 -20.32 21.39
CA PHE A 31 13.66 -19.65 21.22
C PHE A 31 13.61 -18.97 19.85
N TYR A 32 12.62 -19.31 19.03
CA TYR A 32 12.47 -18.82 17.66
C TYR A 32 11.21 -17.96 17.45
N GLY A 33 10.70 -17.32 18.52
CA GLY A 33 9.48 -16.50 18.45
C GLY A 33 9.51 -15.45 17.34
N ASP A 34 10.68 -14.85 17.09
CA ASP A 34 10.84 -13.78 16.10
C ASP A 34 11.14 -14.32 14.70
N LYS A 35 11.73 -15.52 14.57
CA LYS A 35 12.09 -16.10 13.27
C LYS A 35 10.85 -16.47 12.45
N TYR A 36 9.77 -16.89 13.10
CA TYR A 36 8.49 -17.14 12.42
C TYR A 36 7.86 -15.83 11.90
N ILE A 37 8.00 -14.73 12.65
CA ILE A 37 7.53 -13.41 12.21
C ILE A 37 8.38 -12.91 11.05
N GLU A 38 9.71 -13.04 11.12
CA GLU A 38 10.62 -12.67 10.03
C GLU A 38 10.39 -13.51 8.77
N GLU A 39 10.17 -14.82 8.88
CA GLU A 39 9.85 -15.69 7.73
C GLU A 39 8.48 -15.36 7.14
N MET A 40 7.47 -15.07 7.98
CA MET A 40 6.17 -14.61 7.49
C MET A 40 6.25 -13.23 6.82
N MET A 41 7.07 -12.31 7.33
CA MET A 41 7.32 -11.01 6.70
C MET A 41 8.12 -11.14 5.40
N LYS A 42 9.12 -12.01 5.34
CA LYS A 42 9.90 -12.33 4.12
C LYS A 42 9.06 -13.05 3.06
N ALA A 43 8.16 -13.93 3.48
CA ALA A 43 7.22 -14.60 2.58
C ALA A 43 6.16 -13.61 2.05
N LYS A 44 5.66 -12.69 2.89
CA LYS A 44 4.76 -11.60 2.45
C LYS A 44 5.43 -10.62 1.48
N THR A 45 6.74 -10.39 1.59
CA THR A 45 7.46 -9.54 0.62
C THR A 45 7.79 -10.24 -0.71
N LYS A 46 7.59 -11.56 -0.81
CA LYS A 46 7.69 -12.31 -2.09
C LYS A 46 6.40 -12.35 -2.89
N SER A 47 5.27 -12.00 -2.28
CA SER A 47 4.06 -11.63 -3.02
C SER A 47 4.20 -10.16 -3.41
N GLN A 48 4.89 -9.91 -4.52
CA GLN A 48 4.92 -8.59 -5.16
C GLN A 48 3.51 -8.22 -5.62
N GLU A 49 2.68 -7.71 -4.72
CA GLU A 49 1.81 -6.62 -5.14
C GLU A 49 2.74 -5.51 -5.62
N PRO A 50 2.55 -4.97 -6.82
CA PRO A 50 3.37 -3.86 -7.29
C PRO A 50 3.27 -2.76 -6.22
N VAL A 51 4.41 -2.35 -5.67
CA VAL A 51 4.47 -1.24 -4.73
C VAL A 51 4.08 0.01 -5.52
N LEU A 52 2.78 0.32 -5.54
CA LEU A 52 2.24 1.50 -6.20
C LEU A 52 2.83 2.72 -5.51
N SER A 53 3.22 3.72 -6.30
CA SER A 53 3.64 4.99 -5.71
C SER A 53 2.51 5.60 -4.87
N PRO A 54 2.80 6.43 -3.86
CA PRO A 54 1.77 7.10 -3.07
C PRO A 54 0.76 7.87 -3.93
N GLU A 55 1.23 8.49 -5.03
CA GLU A 55 0.41 9.23 -5.99
C GLU A 55 -0.51 8.28 -6.76
N THR A 56 0.02 7.16 -7.24
CA THR A 56 -0.77 6.15 -7.97
C THR A 56 -1.84 5.53 -7.07
N THR A 57 -1.51 5.33 -5.79
CA THR A 57 -2.44 4.84 -4.77
C THR A 57 -3.59 5.81 -4.52
N ARG A 58 -3.36 7.13 -4.69
CA ARG A 58 -4.45 8.11 -4.58
C ARG A 58 -5.35 8.09 -5.81
N LEU A 59 -4.80 7.84 -7.00
CA LEU A 59 -5.60 7.71 -8.24
C LEU A 59 -6.44 6.43 -8.25
N SER A 60 -5.97 5.34 -7.64
CA SER A 60 -6.73 4.08 -7.56
C SER A 60 -8.05 4.18 -6.78
N LEU A 61 -8.25 5.24 -5.99
CA LEU A 61 -9.55 5.54 -5.36
C LEU A 61 -10.65 5.82 -6.40
N TYR A 62 -10.26 6.30 -7.59
CA TYR A 62 -11.15 6.61 -8.69
C TYR A 62 -11.18 5.51 -9.76
N ILE A 63 -10.18 4.64 -9.81
CA ILE A 63 -10.02 3.64 -10.88
C ILE A 63 -9.90 2.26 -10.24
N ASN A 64 -10.96 1.46 -10.36
CA ASN A 64 -11.01 0.11 -9.78
C ASN A 64 -10.18 -0.91 -10.58
N ASN A 65 -10.04 -0.69 -11.89
CA ASN A 65 -9.34 -1.59 -12.79
C ASN A 65 -7.83 -1.26 -12.82
N VAL A 66 -6.98 -2.25 -12.51
CA VAL A 66 -5.53 -2.09 -12.43
C VAL A 66 -4.90 -1.80 -13.80
N GLU A 67 -5.42 -2.38 -14.87
CA GLU A 67 -4.91 -2.13 -16.24
C GLU A 67 -5.23 -0.70 -16.67
N ALA A 68 -6.47 -0.26 -16.46
CA ALA A 68 -6.88 1.12 -16.73
C ALA A 68 -6.06 2.11 -15.89
N LEU A 69 -5.84 1.82 -14.59
CA LEU A 69 -5.01 2.65 -13.73
C LEU A 69 -3.60 2.81 -14.29
N ALA A 70 -2.96 1.73 -14.70
CA ALA A 70 -1.62 1.76 -15.28
C ALA A 70 -1.59 2.57 -16.60
N GLU A 71 -2.60 2.40 -17.45
CA GLU A 71 -2.73 3.15 -18.70
C GLU A 71 -2.86 4.67 -18.44
N TYR A 72 -3.71 5.06 -17.51
CA TYR A 72 -3.91 6.47 -17.18
C TYR A 72 -2.70 7.11 -16.51
N VAL A 73 -1.99 6.39 -15.66
CA VAL A 73 -0.71 6.86 -15.11
C VAL A 73 0.30 7.11 -16.23
N ALA A 74 0.39 6.21 -17.20
CA ALA A 74 1.25 6.40 -18.37
C ALA A 74 0.84 7.63 -19.19
N LYS A 75 -0.46 7.78 -19.50
CA LYS A 75 -1.00 8.95 -20.22
C LYS A 75 -0.73 10.27 -19.49
N LEU A 76 -0.95 10.31 -18.18
CA LEU A 76 -0.69 11.49 -17.35
C LEU A 76 0.80 11.85 -17.35
N SER A 77 1.70 10.86 -17.23
CA SER A 77 3.14 11.10 -17.23
C SER A 77 3.66 11.69 -18.54
N ALA A 78 2.97 11.44 -19.64
CA ALA A 78 3.30 11.93 -20.97
C ALA A 78 2.73 13.34 -21.27
N CYS A 79 1.82 13.85 -20.42
CA CYS A 79 1.23 15.17 -20.61
C CYS A 79 2.28 16.27 -20.41
N THR A 80 2.41 17.16 -21.39
CA THR A 80 3.35 18.29 -21.40
C THR A 80 2.68 19.63 -21.06
N ASN A 81 1.34 19.69 -21.12
CA ASN A 81 0.57 20.89 -20.87
C ASN A 81 -0.83 20.57 -20.30
N ALA A 82 -1.50 21.59 -19.78
CA ALA A 82 -2.80 21.45 -19.13
C ALA A 82 -3.92 21.01 -20.08
N LYS A 83 -3.77 21.27 -21.38
CA LYS A 83 -4.76 20.87 -22.40
C LYS A 83 -4.69 19.37 -22.66
N GLU A 84 -3.48 18.81 -22.74
CA GLU A 84 -3.28 17.35 -22.83
C GLU A 84 -3.81 16.64 -21.58
N LEU A 85 -3.48 17.16 -20.38
CA LEU A 85 -4.01 16.62 -19.13
C LEU A 85 -5.54 16.66 -19.10
N ALA A 86 -6.15 17.78 -19.50
CA ALA A 86 -7.60 17.89 -19.60
C ALA A 86 -8.20 16.85 -20.55
N GLN A 87 -7.51 16.51 -21.64
CA GLN A 87 -7.98 15.48 -22.57
C GLN A 87 -7.94 14.08 -21.95
N VAL A 88 -6.89 13.76 -21.18
CA VAL A 88 -6.83 12.51 -20.41
C VAL A 88 -7.97 12.43 -19.39
N VAL A 89 -8.34 13.54 -18.76
CA VAL A 89 -9.50 13.61 -17.86
C VAL A 89 -10.81 13.38 -18.62
N MET A 90 -10.95 13.88 -19.84
CA MET A 90 -12.11 13.59 -20.69
C MET A 90 -12.19 12.11 -21.07
N ASP A 91 -11.06 11.46 -21.32
CA ASP A 91 -11.01 10.02 -21.55
C ASP A 91 -11.46 9.26 -20.29
N MET A 92 -10.96 9.66 -19.11
CA MET A 92 -11.38 9.10 -17.81
C MET A 92 -12.89 9.23 -17.56
N VAL A 93 -13.51 10.35 -17.94
CA VAL A 93 -14.97 10.55 -17.75
C VAL A 93 -15.79 9.66 -18.67
N ASN A 94 -15.25 9.27 -19.83
CA ASN A 94 -15.91 8.39 -20.80
C ASN A 94 -15.63 6.90 -20.56
N ASP A 95 -14.73 6.58 -19.63
CA ASP A 95 -14.32 5.23 -19.31
C ASP A 95 -15.20 4.61 -18.21
N THR A 96 -15.81 3.47 -18.51
CA THR A 96 -16.71 2.78 -17.59
C THR A 96 -16.01 2.21 -16.35
N ASP A 97 -14.68 2.00 -16.43
CA ASP A 97 -13.87 1.48 -15.32
C ASP A 97 -13.38 2.59 -14.37
N VAL A 98 -13.69 3.85 -14.70
CA VAL A 98 -13.28 5.04 -13.95
C VAL A 98 -14.49 5.73 -13.32
N LYS A 99 -14.41 6.00 -12.01
CA LYS A 99 -15.45 6.65 -11.21
C LYS A 99 -15.24 8.16 -11.14
N VAL A 100 -15.07 8.80 -12.29
CA VAL A 100 -14.92 10.25 -12.41
C VAL A 100 -16.07 10.77 -13.27
N ASP A 101 -16.93 11.60 -12.68
CA ASP A 101 -18.02 12.27 -13.37
C ASP A 101 -17.72 13.76 -13.60
N GLN A 102 -18.71 14.47 -14.16
CA GLN A 102 -18.61 15.90 -14.46
C GLN A 102 -18.38 16.79 -13.24
N ASP A 103 -18.79 16.34 -12.05
CA ASP A 103 -18.60 17.07 -10.80
C ASP A 103 -17.21 16.78 -10.21
N ILE A 104 -16.79 15.51 -10.22
CA ILE A 104 -15.48 15.08 -9.71
C ILE A 104 -14.34 15.65 -10.57
N MET A 105 -14.47 15.64 -11.89
CA MET A 105 -13.38 16.03 -12.79
C MET A 105 -12.88 17.47 -12.57
N VAL A 106 -13.71 18.36 -12.02
CA VAL A 106 -13.35 19.76 -11.74
C VAL A 106 -12.98 20.04 -10.29
N LYS A 107 -13.13 19.06 -9.39
CA LYS A 107 -12.80 19.22 -7.96
C LYS A 107 -11.30 19.41 -7.77
N GLN A 108 -10.97 20.28 -6.82
CA GLN A 108 -9.58 20.53 -6.44
C GLN A 108 -8.87 19.24 -6.01
N GLU A 109 -9.52 18.45 -5.15
CA GLU A 109 -8.97 17.21 -4.59
C GLU A 109 -8.59 16.21 -5.69
N PHE A 110 -9.41 16.10 -6.75
CA PHE A 110 -9.10 15.23 -7.89
C PHE A 110 -7.94 15.79 -8.72
N ILE A 111 -7.94 17.08 -9.04
CA ILE A 111 -6.86 17.70 -9.82
C ILE A 111 -5.51 17.60 -9.07
N GLU A 112 -5.50 17.74 -7.75
CA GLU A 112 -4.30 17.56 -6.91
C GLU A 112 -3.74 16.13 -6.95
N VAL A 113 -4.59 15.12 -7.21
CA VAL A 113 -4.13 13.74 -7.43
C VAL A 113 -3.45 13.59 -8.79
N LEU A 114 -3.89 14.32 -9.81
CA LEU A 114 -3.32 14.25 -11.16
C LEU A 114 -1.98 14.97 -11.30
N GLN A 115 -1.80 16.10 -10.61
CA GLN A 115 -0.61 16.94 -10.75
C GLN A 115 0.73 16.20 -10.58
N PRO A 116 0.96 15.42 -9.51
CA PRO A 116 2.24 14.74 -9.35
C PRO A 116 2.45 13.58 -10.34
N LEU A 117 1.37 13.11 -10.98
CA LEU A 117 1.43 12.12 -12.06
C LEU A 117 1.72 12.73 -13.43
N ALA A 118 1.62 14.06 -13.56
CA ALA A 118 1.88 14.82 -14.78
C ALA A 118 2.99 15.87 -14.56
N PRO A 119 4.25 15.44 -14.34
CA PRO A 119 5.32 16.30 -13.82
C PRO A 119 5.71 17.47 -14.75
N GLN A 120 5.44 17.35 -16.05
CA GLN A 120 5.72 18.42 -17.03
C GLN A 120 4.64 19.51 -17.05
N VAL A 121 3.46 19.26 -16.45
CA VAL A 121 2.36 20.21 -16.36
C VAL A 121 2.57 21.12 -15.15
N THR A 122 3.41 22.13 -15.32
CA THR A 122 3.84 23.05 -14.24
C THR A 122 2.83 24.15 -13.88
N THR A 123 1.61 24.07 -14.41
CA THR A 123 0.58 25.08 -14.18
C THR A 123 -0.25 24.80 -12.92
N GLY A 124 -0.97 25.81 -12.44
CA GLY A 124 -1.83 25.69 -11.27
C GLY A 124 -3.17 25.00 -11.55
N ILE A 125 -3.81 24.53 -10.47
CA ILE A 125 -5.12 23.85 -10.46
C ILE A 125 -6.18 24.65 -11.22
N SER A 126 -6.24 25.97 -11.03
CA SER A 126 -7.22 26.83 -11.71
C SER A 126 -7.08 26.78 -13.23
N ASN A 127 -5.87 26.67 -13.76
CA ASN A 127 -5.63 26.58 -15.20
C ASN A 127 -5.99 25.19 -15.73
N ILE A 128 -5.65 24.13 -15.01
CA ILE A 128 -6.07 22.76 -15.34
C ILE A 128 -7.60 22.66 -15.38
N ARG A 129 -8.28 23.16 -14.33
CA ARG A 129 -9.74 23.20 -14.24
C ARG A 129 -10.37 23.96 -15.40
N LYS A 130 -9.76 25.08 -15.81
CA LYS A 130 -10.21 25.85 -16.97
C LYS A 130 -10.20 24.98 -18.24
N TYR A 131 -9.10 24.28 -18.52
CA TYR A 131 -9.00 23.43 -19.71
C TYR A 131 -9.91 22.20 -19.67
N ILE A 132 -10.14 21.60 -18.49
CA ILE A 132 -11.12 20.52 -18.32
C ILE A 132 -12.52 21.02 -18.68
N ASN A 133 -12.92 22.19 -18.17
CA ASN A 133 -14.21 22.78 -18.53
C ASN A 133 -14.29 23.11 -20.02
N GLU A 134 -13.25 23.71 -20.61
CA GLU A 134 -13.22 24.00 -22.06
C GLU A 134 -13.33 22.74 -22.92
N ALA A 135 -12.69 21.64 -22.52
CA ALA A 135 -12.78 20.36 -23.22
C ALA A 135 -14.20 19.77 -23.09
N TRP A 136 -14.79 19.82 -21.90
CA TRP A 136 -16.16 19.39 -21.65
C TRP A 136 -17.19 20.17 -22.48
N TYR A 137 -17.08 21.50 -22.53
CA TYR A 137 -17.98 22.35 -23.32
C TYR A 137 -17.91 22.06 -24.82
N LYS A 138 -16.76 21.64 -25.34
CA LYS A 138 -16.60 21.28 -26.76
C LYS A 138 -17.11 19.88 -27.09
N TRP A 139 -17.27 19.05 -26.07
CA TRP A 139 -17.72 17.67 -26.22
C TRP A 139 -19.26 17.56 -26.21
N LYS A 140 -19.95 18.53 -25.59
CA LYS A 140 -21.40 18.74 -25.72
C LYS A 140 -21.78 19.34 -27.06
#